data_AF-A0A970F8P6-F1
#
_entry.id   AF-A0A970F8P6-F1
#
_cell.length_a   1.000
_cell.length_b   1.000
_cell.length_c   1.000
_cell.angle_alpha   90.00
_cell.angle_beta   90.00
_cell.angle_gamma   90.00
#
_symmetry.space_group_name_H-M   'P 1'
#
loop_
_entity.id
_entity.type
_entity.pdbx_description
1 polymer ?
#
loop_
_entity_poly.entity_id
_entity_poly.type
_entity_poly.pdbx_seq_one_letter_code
_entity_poly.pdbx_strand_id
1 'polypeptide(L)'
;MADETLKDVIHDIEVFKEKNVEQVRLNINNEISTLKKDIPPELNTDEFDLKIQKEIDTKLAKFHDDMDIKPKALYYSLKADMELNENITEKELTLSAYNFLEKHTNNKVLKKILKELKKENKNG
;
A
#
# COMPACT_ATOMS: atom_id res chain seq x y z
N MET A 1 -26.17 9.02 0.80
CA MET A 1 -25.46 9.31 2.06
C MET A 1 -24.41 8.25 2.37
N ALA A 2 -24.72 6.98 2.67
CA ALA A 2 -23.66 5.98 2.97
C ALA A 2 -22.74 5.60 1.79
N ASP A 3 -23.23 5.70 0.55
CA ASP A 3 -22.47 5.33 -0.66
C ASP A 3 -21.49 6.42 -1.15
N GLU A 4 -21.75 7.69 -0.81
CA GLU A 4 -20.84 8.80 -1.10
C GLU A 4 -19.59 8.72 -0.21
N THR A 5 -19.78 8.45 1.09
CA THR A 5 -18.67 8.32 2.05
C THR A 5 -17.75 7.14 1.74
N LEU A 6 -18.27 6.04 1.20
CA LEU A 6 -17.45 4.90 0.79
C LEU A 6 -16.61 5.22 -0.45
N LYS A 7 -17.19 5.93 -1.42
CA LYS A 7 -16.45 6.37 -2.63
C LYS A 7 -15.31 7.30 -2.25
N ASP A 8 -15.56 8.22 -1.32
CA ASP A 8 -14.53 9.14 -0.82
C ASP A 8 -13.38 8.36 -0.15
N VAL A 9 -13.69 7.40 0.73
CA VAL A 9 -12.65 6.57 1.38
C VAL A 9 -11.87 5.72 0.37
N ILE A 10 -12.53 5.16 -0.64
CA ILE A 10 -11.85 4.41 -1.71
C ILE A 10 -10.90 5.35 -2.47
N HIS A 11 -11.38 6.53 -2.83
CA HIS A 11 -10.61 7.55 -3.54
C HIS A 11 -9.39 8.01 -2.72
N ASP A 12 -9.57 8.28 -1.43
CA ASP A 12 -8.49 8.69 -0.53
C ASP A 12 -7.39 7.64 -0.44
N ILE A 13 -7.75 6.36 -0.44
CA ILE A 13 -6.80 5.24 -0.42
C ILE A 13 -6.05 5.13 -1.76
N GLU A 14 -6.73 5.35 -2.89
CA GLU A 14 -6.10 5.38 -4.21
C GLU A 14 -5.11 6.56 -4.31
N VAL A 15 -5.54 7.76 -3.92
CA VAL A 15 -4.70 8.97 -3.86
C VAL A 15 -3.50 8.76 -2.91
N PHE A 16 -3.70 8.10 -1.78
CA PHE A 16 -2.61 7.76 -0.86
C PHE A 16 -1.57 6.87 -1.55
N LYS A 17 -1.98 5.83 -2.28
CA LYS A 17 -1.06 4.94 -3.00
C LYS A 17 -0.26 5.72 -4.06
N GLU A 18 -0.93 6.55 -4.86
CA GLU A 18 -0.29 7.35 -5.89
C GLU A 18 0.75 8.31 -5.31
N LYS A 19 0.38 9.08 -4.27
CA LYS A 19 1.28 10.02 -3.60
C LYS A 19 2.52 9.32 -3.02
N ASN A 20 2.37 8.11 -2.48
CA ASN A 20 3.52 7.36 -1.97
C ASN A 20 4.46 6.91 -3.09
N VAL A 21 3.93 6.50 -4.25
CA VAL A 21 4.74 6.16 -5.43
C VAL A 21 5.52 7.38 -5.91
N GLU A 22 4.87 8.55 -5.99
CA GLU A 22 5.51 9.82 -6.36
C GLU A 22 6.62 10.21 -5.39
N GLN A 23 6.36 10.11 -4.09
CA GLN A 23 7.36 10.44 -3.07
C GLN A 23 8.58 9.52 -3.14
N VAL A 24 8.38 8.21 -3.33
CA VAL A 24 9.49 7.26 -3.50
C VAL A 24 10.25 7.54 -4.77
N ARG A 25 9.58 7.86 -5.89
CA ARG A 25 10.25 8.27 -7.14
C ARG A 25 11.13 9.49 -6.93
N LEU A 26 10.61 10.52 -6.25
CA LEU A 26 11.37 11.73 -5.95
C LEU A 26 12.64 11.40 -5.15
N ASN A 27 12.51 10.58 -4.12
CA ASN A 27 13.64 10.16 -3.28
C ASN A 27 14.70 9.41 -4.11
N ILE A 28 14.27 8.46 -4.95
CA ILE A 28 15.16 7.71 -5.84
C ILE A 28 15.89 8.64 -6.82
N ASN A 29 15.17 9.58 -7.43
CA ASN A 29 15.75 10.53 -8.39
C ASN A 29 16.80 11.44 -7.73
N ASN A 30 16.55 11.87 -6.49
CA ASN A 30 17.51 12.66 -5.73
C ASN A 30 18.80 11.87 -5.43
N GLU A 31 18.65 10.60 -5.04
CA GLU A 31 19.78 9.71 -4.77
C GLU A 31 20.60 9.44 -6.05
N ILE A 32 19.93 9.14 -7.15
CA ILE A 32 20.58 8.93 -8.46
C ILE A 32 21.32 10.18 -8.92
N SER A 33 20.72 11.35 -8.75
CA SER A 33 21.38 12.62 -9.11
C SER A 33 22.64 12.86 -8.29
N THR A 34 22.70 12.33 -7.07
CA THR A 34 23.90 12.36 -6.23
C THR A 34 24.94 11.37 -6.75
N LEU A 35 24.55 10.11 -6.97
CA LEU A 35 25.44 9.05 -7.45
C LEU A 35 26.02 9.33 -8.84
N LYS A 36 25.24 9.97 -9.73
CA LYS A 36 25.68 10.33 -11.08
C LYS A 36 26.87 11.27 -11.11
N LYS A 37 27.09 12.06 -10.05
CA LYS A 37 28.25 12.97 -9.95
C LYS A 37 29.58 12.22 -9.94
N ASP A 38 29.56 10.96 -9.51
CA ASP A 38 30.73 10.10 -9.40
C ASP A 38 30.92 9.21 -10.64
N ILE A 39 30.00 9.26 -11.61
CA ILE A 39 30.06 8.46 -12.84
C ILE A 39 30.84 9.22 -13.92
N PRO A 40 31.84 8.58 -14.57
CA PRO A 40 32.55 9.18 -15.71
C PRO A 40 31.58 9.64 -16.81
N PRO A 41 31.75 10.85 -17.38
CA PRO A 41 30.84 11.40 -18.38
C PRO A 41 30.65 10.49 -19.60
N GLU A 42 31.67 9.70 -19.97
CA GLU A 42 31.61 8.78 -21.11
C GLU A 42 30.65 7.61 -20.88
N LEU A 43 30.37 7.27 -19.61
CA LEU A 43 29.45 6.21 -19.21
C LEU A 43 28.03 6.74 -18.92
N ASN A 44 27.91 8.04 -18.62
CA ASN A 44 26.64 8.71 -18.34
C ASN A 44 25.90 9.10 -19.65
N THR A 45 25.49 8.07 -20.38
CA THR A 45 24.81 8.19 -21.68
C THR A 45 23.28 8.16 -21.53
N ASP A 46 22.57 8.65 -22.54
CA ASP A 46 21.10 8.55 -22.61
C ASP A 46 20.61 7.09 -22.52
N GLU A 47 21.37 6.13 -23.07
CA GLU A 47 21.02 4.71 -22.97
C GLU A 47 21.11 4.19 -21.52
N PHE A 48 22.13 4.64 -20.77
CA PHE A 48 22.28 4.32 -19.36
C PHE A 48 21.11 4.89 -18.55
N ASP A 49 20.70 6.12 -18.84
CA ASP A 49 19.57 6.79 -18.21
C ASP A 49 18.24 6.09 -18.47
N LEU A 50 18.00 5.67 -19.71
CA LEU A 50 16.81 4.92 -20.07
C LEU A 50 16.73 3.58 -19.32
N LYS A 51 17.86 2.87 -19.16
CA LYS A 51 17.91 1.61 -18.39
C LYS A 51 17.60 1.84 -16.93
N ILE A 52 18.15 2.90 -16.34
CA ILE A 52 17.86 3.29 -14.95
C ILE A 52 16.37 3.59 -14.79
N GLN A 53 15.79 4.46 -15.63
CA GLN A 53 14.38 4.83 -15.52
C GLN A 53 13.45 3.63 -15.68
N LYS A 54 13.75 2.73 -16.62
CA LYS A 54 12.97 1.49 -16.81
C LYS A 54 12.99 0.58 -15.58
N GLU A 55 14.15 0.43 -14.92
CA GLU A 55 14.24 -0.35 -13.69
C GLU A 55 13.45 0.32 -12.55
N ILE A 56 13.56 1.66 -12.43
CA ILE A 56 12.80 2.44 -11.44
C ILE A 56 11.29 2.25 -11.65
N ASP A 57 10.81 2.42 -12.88
CA ASP A 57 9.39 2.24 -13.23
C ASP A 57 8.92 0.84 -12.87
N THR A 58 9.73 -0.18 -13.16
CA THR A 58 9.42 -1.58 -12.82
C THR A 58 9.33 -1.79 -11.30
N LYS A 59 10.25 -1.21 -10.52
CA LYS A 59 10.22 -1.32 -9.05
C LYS A 59 9.07 -0.55 -8.44
N LEU A 60 8.77 0.64 -8.95
CA LEU A 60 7.67 1.47 -8.47
C LEU A 60 6.31 0.84 -8.78
N ALA A 61 6.14 0.23 -9.96
CA ALA A 61 4.95 -0.54 -10.29
C ALA A 61 4.76 -1.71 -9.30
N LYS A 62 5.85 -2.46 -9.02
CA LYS A 62 5.80 -3.51 -8.01
C LYS A 62 5.48 -2.99 -6.61
N PHE A 63 6.07 -1.86 -6.20
CA PHE A 63 5.80 -1.22 -4.91
C PHE A 63 4.33 -0.80 -4.79
N HIS A 64 3.76 -0.25 -5.86
CA HIS A 64 2.33 0.08 -5.94
C HIS A 64 1.46 -1.16 -5.72
N ASP A 65 1.76 -2.25 -6.43
CA ASP A 65 1.01 -3.50 -6.32
C ASP A 65 1.16 -4.15 -4.94
N ASP A 66 2.34 -4.04 -4.32
CA ASP A 66 2.65 -4.55 -2.99
C ASP A 66 1.85 -3.85 -1.87
N MET A 67 1.26 -2.68 -2.12
CA MET A 67 0.33 -2.06 -1.16
C MET A 67 -0.99 -2.84 -1.05
N ASP A 68 -1.47 -3.50 -2.12
CA ASP A 68 -2.60 -4.47 -2.20
C ASP A 68 -3.81 -4.21 -1.26
N ILE A 69 -4.12 -2.95 -0.96
CA ILE A 69 -5.29 -2.61 -0.14
C ILE A 69 -6.53 -2.63 -1.03
N LYS A 70 -7.53 -3.43 -0.66
CA LYS A 70 -8.81 -3.60 -1.38
C LYS A 70 -9.96 -3.00 -0.55
N PRO A 71 -10.06 -1.64 -0.45
CA PRO A 71 -10.96 -0.99 0.50
C PRO A 71 -12.44 -1.33 0.30
N LYS A 72 -12.88 -1.43 -0.96
CA LYS A 72 -14.25 -1.84 -1.29
C LYS A 72 -14.56 -3.25 -0.79
N ALA A 73 -13.64 -4.20 -1.00
CA ALA A 73 -13.83 -5.58 -0.57
C ALA A 73 -13.81 -5.69 0.96
N LEU A 74 -12.92 -4.95 1.63
CA LEU A 74 -12.89 -4.86 3.08
C LEU A 74 -14.22 -4.30 3.63
N TYR A 75 -14.71 -3.19 3.07
CA TYR A 75 -15.98 -2.59 3.50
C TYR A 75 -17.14 -3.57 3.45
N TYR A 76 -17.33 -4.26 2.32
CA TYR A 76 -18.44 -5.22 2.21
C TYR A 76 -18.26 -6.44 3.12
N SER A 77 -17.02 -6.88 3.36
CA SER A 77 -16.76 -7.93 4.34
C SER A 77 -17.16 -7.51 5.75
N LEU A 78 -16.81 -6.29 6.16
CA LEU A 78 -17.15 -5.78 7.49
C LEU A 78 -18.66 -5.51 7.64
N LYS A 79 -19.29 -5.01 6.57
CA LYS A 79 -20.75 -4.83 6.55
C LYS A 79 -21.48 -6.16 6.74
N ALA A 80 -21.03 -7.22 6.08
CA ALA A 80 -21.61 -8.55 6.25
C ALA A 80 -21.44 -9.07 7.69
N ASP A 81 -20.26 -8.86 8.30
CA ASP A 81 -20.02 -9.24 9.70
C ASP A 81 -20.98 -8.50 10.66
N MET A 82 -21.26 -7.21 10.41
CA MET A 82 -22.22 -6.43 11.20
C MET A 82 -23.68 -6.87 10.99
N GLU A 83 -24.06 -7.25 9.77
CA GLU A 83 -25.41 -7.76 9.49
C GLU A 83 -25.66 -9.13 10.14
N LEU A 84 -24.61 -9.94 10.31
CA LEU A 84 -24.69 -11.23 11.00
C LEU A 84 -24.67 -11.11 12.54
N ASN A 85 -24.09 -10.03 13.07
CA ASN A 85 -24.06 -9.74 14.49
C ASN A 85 -24.19 -8.23 14.73
N GLU A 86 -25.42 -7.77 14.96
CA GLU A 86 -25.73 -6.35 15.20
C GLU A 86 -25.05 -5.79 16.46
N ASN A 87 -24.63 -6.66 17.40
CA ASN A 87 -23.94 -6.28 18.63
C ASN A 87 -22.41 -6.41 18.53
N ILE A 88 -21.87 -6.59 17.32
CA ILE A 88 -20.42 -6.67 17.13
C ILE A 88 -19.73 -5.41 17.66
N THR A 89 -18.73 -5.60 18.49
CA THR A 89 -17.95 -4.51 19.05
C THR A 89 -16.97 -3.95 18.02
N GLU A 90 -16.55 -2.70 18.19
CA GLU A 90 -15.49 -2.09 17.36
C GLU A 90 -14.21 -2.94 17.37
N LYS A 91 -13.87 -3.54 18.52
CA LYS A 91 -12.71 -4.42 18.66
C LYS A 91 -12.83 -5.68 17.82
N GLU A 92 -13.98 -6.34 17.84
CA GLU A 92 -14.25 -7.51 17.01
C GLU A 92 -14.24 -7.14 15.52
N LEU A 93 -14.84 -6.01 15.15
CA LEU A 93 -14.84 -5.51 13.78
C LEU A 93 -13.42 -5.17 13.29
N THR A 94 -12.58 -4.60 14.16
CA THR A 94 -11.15 -4.33 13.89
C THR A 94 -10.38 -5.62 13.68
N LEU A 95 -10.62 -6.65 14.50
CA LEU A 95 -10.02 -7.98 14.30
C LEU A 95 -10.47 -8.63 13.00
N SER A 96 -11.75 -8.49 12.61
CA SER A 96 -12.26 -8.90 11.30
C SER A 96 -11.54 -8.17 10.17
N ALA A 97 -11.30 -6.87 10.29
CA ALA A 97 -10.58 -6.10 9.29
C ALA A 97 -9.15 -6.61 9.09
N TYR A 98 -8.41 -6.82 10.19
CA TYR A 98 -7.06 -7.37 10.09
C TYR A 98 -7.05 -8.80 9.54
N ASN A 99 -8.02 -9.65 9.93
CA ASN A 99 -8.15 -10.99 9.37
C ASN A 99 -8.36 -10.94 7.85
N PHE A 100 -9.22 -10.05 7.38
CA PHE A 100 -9.47 -9.85 5.96
C PHE A 100 -8.20 -9.41 5.25
N LEU A 101 -7.56 -8.33 5.72
CA LEU A 101 -6.35 -7.78 5.11
C LEU A 101 -5.20 -8.82 5.07
N GLU A 102 -5.01 -9.60 6.13
CA GLU A 102 -3.94 -10.60 6.22
C GLU A 102 -4.13 -11.74 5.20
N LYS A 103 -5.38 -12.15 4.98
CA LYS A 103 -5.73 -13.22 4.04
C LYS A 103 -5.61 -12.78 2.58
N HIS A 104 -5.82 -11.51 2.30
CA HIS A 104 -5.96 -11.00 0.92
C HIS A 104 -4.77 -10.19 0.41
N THR A 105 -3.75 -9.95 1.25
CA THR A 105 -2.48 -9.36 0.82
C THR A 105 -1.46 -10.44 0.39
N ASN A 106 -0.77 -10.19 -0.71
CA ASN A 106 0.39 -10.97 -1.12
C ASN A 106 1.71 -10.46 -0.51
N ASN A 107 1.71 -9.29 0.13
CA ASN A 107 2.90 -8.67 0.71
C ASN A 107 3.26 -9.32 2.06
N LYS A 108 4.44 -9.95 2.13
CA LYS A 108 4.93 -10.65 3.33
C LYS A 108 5.15 -9.71 4.53
N VAL A 109 5.59 -8.47 4.28
CA VAL A 109 5.81 -7.47 5.34
C VAL A 109 4.48 -7.00 5.90
N LEU A 110 3.54 -6.62 5.02
CA LEU A 110 2.20 -6.23 5.43
C LEU A 110 1.50 -7.36 6.21
N LYS A 111 1.64 -8.60 5.74
CA LYS A 111 1.13 -9.78 6.44
C LYS A 111 1.72 -9.95 7.84
N LYS A 112 3.00 -9.64 8.04
CA LYS A 112 3.65 -9.70 9.36
C LYS A 112 3.11 -8.61 10.29
N ILE A 113 3.00 -7.38 9.80
CA ILE A 113 2.42 -6.24 10.55
C ILE A 113 0.99 -6.57 11.00
N LEU A 114 0.15 -7.08 10.09
CA LEU A 114 -1.24 -7.44 10.41
C LEU A 114 -1.34 -8.56 11.47
N LYS A 115 -0.42 -9.53 11.45
CA LYS A 115 -0.35 -10.57 12.48
C LYS A 115 0.01 -10.01 13.86
N GLU A 116 0.90 -9.02 13.90
CA GLU A 116 1.30 -8.35 15.15
C GLU A 116 0.14 -7.50 15.70
N LEU A 117 -0.49 -6.67 14.86
CA LEU A 117 -1.67 -5.87 15.22
C LEU A 117 -2.83 -6.73 15.76
N LYS A 118 -3.05 -7.92 15.18
CA LYS A 118 -4.04 -8.89 15.67
C LYS A 118 -3.70 -9.45 17.05
N LYS A 119 -2.42 -9.67 17.36
CA LYS A 119 -2.00 -10.18 18.68
C LYS A 119 -2.20 -9.12 19.75
N GLU A 120 -1.80 -7.89 19.46
CA GLU A 120 -1.97 -6.74 20.36
C GLU A 120 -3.45 -6.52 20.68
N ASN A 121 -4.31 -6.51 19.66
CA ASN A 121 -5.75 -6.32 19.84
C ASN A 121 -6.47 -7.51 20.50
N LYS A 122 -5.86 -8.70 20.57
CA LYS A 122 -6.45 -9.82 21.34
C LYS A 122 -6.14 -9.71 22.84
N ASN A 123 -5.05 -9.02 23.19
CA ASN A 123 -4.53 -8.97 24.55
C ASN A 123 -4.80 -7.63 25.27
N GLY A 124 -5.17 -6.58 24.53
CA GLY A 124 -5.62 -5.29 25.07
C GLY A 124 -7.09 -5.25 25.42
#